data_AF-A0A1G6MJ58-F1
#
_entry.id   AF-A0A1G6MJ58-F1
#
_cell.length_a   1.000
_cell.length_b   1.000
_cell.length_c   1.000
_cell.angle_alpha   90.00
_cell.angle_beta   90.00
_cell.angle_gamma   90.00
#
_symmetry.space_group_name_H-M   'P 1'
#
loop_
_entity.id
_entity.type
_entity.pdbx_description
1 polymer ?
#
loop_
_entity_poly.entity_id
_entity_poly.type
_entity_poly.pdbx_seq_one_letter_code
_entity_poly.pdbx_strand_id
1 'polypeptide(L)'
;MIELINLSNLMKSIKLASLIFGTIFFLPLLSFSQKQPGIPGPSEPLNLSDKSDLVIFIIIPVIILILFLIFRKRIFRIKEEKRERMRKEMEEKRKKTD
;
A
#
# COMPACT_ATOMS: atom_id res chain seq x y z
N MET A 1 -21.12 -11.98 -15.50
CA MET A 1 -19.71 -12.22 -15.89
C MET A 1 -18.75 -11.15 -15.33
N ILE A 2 -19.03 -9.85 -15.52
CA ILE A 2 -18.21 -8.73 -14.99
C ILE A 2 -18.11 -8.73 -13.44
N GLU A 3 -19.19 -9.05 -12.73
CA GLU A 3 -19.18 -9.13 -11.26
C GLU A 3 -18.33 -10.29 -10.72
N LEU A 4 -18.35 -11.44 -11.39
CA LEU A 4 -17.51 -12.59 -11.05
C LEU A 4 -16.03 -12.27 -11.22
N ILE A 5 -15.67 -11.53 -12.27
CA ILE A 5 -14.30 -11.05 -12.51
C ILE A 5 -13.86 -10.10 -11.38
N ASN A 6 -14.70 -9.14 -10.98
CA ASN A 6 -14.40 -8.23 -9.88
C ASN A 6 -14.24 -8.96 -8.54
N LEU A 7 -15.10 -9.94 -8.25
CA LEU A 7 -15.01 -10.75 -7.03
C LEU A 7 -13.71 -11.57 -7.00
N SER A 8 -13.33 -12.18 -8.14
CA SER A 8 -12.09 -12.93 -8.26
C SER A 8 -10.85 -12.05 -8.05
N ASN A 9 -10.87 -10.82 -8.56
CA ASN A 9 -9.78 -9.85 -8.39
C ASN A 9 -9.69 -9.33 -6.96
N LEU A 10 -10.84 -9.08 -6.32
CA LEU A 10 -10.92 -8.72 -4.91
C LEU A 10 -10.32 -9.84 -4.04
N MET A 11 -10.71 -11.09 -4.28
CA MET A 11 -10.22 -12.24 -3.50
C MET A 11 -8.70 -12.47 -3.70
N LYS A 12 -8.18 -12.24 -4.91
CA LYS A 12 -6.74 -12.22 -5.18
C LYS A 12 -6.03 -11.11 -4.40
N SER A 13 -6.60 -9.90 -4.36
CA SER A 13 -6.00 -8.77 -3.62
C SER A 13 -5.99 -9.01 -2.11
N ILE A 14 -7.03 -9.64 -1.56
CA ILE A 14 -7.11 -10.02 -0.14
C ILE A 14 -6.07 -11.10 0.18
N LYS A 15 -5.93 -12.13 -0.67
CA LYS A 15 -4.91 -13.17 -0.50
C LYS A 15 -3.49 -12.60 -0.53
N LEU A 16 -3.23 -11.69 -1.47
CA LEU A 16 -1.92 -11.05 -1.62
C LEU A 16 -1.62 -10.12 -0.42
N ALA A 17 -2.60 -9.33 0.03
CA ALA A 17 -2.48 -8.50 1.22
C ALA A 17 -2.25 -9.36 2.48
N SER A 18 -2.97 -10.48 2.63
CA SER A 18 -2.81 -11.41 3.74
C SER A 18 -1.42 -12.05 3.77
N LEU A 19 -0.88 -12.40 2.61
CA LEU A 19 0.48 -12.94 2.49
C LEU A 19 1.50 -11.91 2.96
N ILE A 20 1.43 -10.69 2.41
CA ILE A 20 2.35 -9.60 2.75
C ILE A 20 2.27 -9.25 4.25
N PHE A 21 1.04 -9.13 4.78
CA PHE A 21 0.82 -8.80 6.18
C PHE A 21 1.36 -9.88 7.12
N GLY A 22 1.12 -11.16 6.78
CA GLY A 22 1.70 -12.29 7.51
C GLY A 22 3.23 -12.24 7.52
N THR A 23 3.85 -12.04 6.36
CA THR A 23 5.32 -11.96 6.27
C THR A 23 5.89 -10.80 7.10
N ILE A 24 5.27 -9.61 7.04
CA ILE A 24 5.70 -8.44 7.83
C ILE A 24 5.55 -8.71 9.33
N PHE A 25 4.47 -9.35 9.76
CA PHE A 25 4.22 -9.64 11.18
C PHE A 25 5.23 -10.64 11.77
N PHE A 26 5.65 -11.63 10.99
CA PHE A 26 6.62 -12.65 11.43
C PHE A 26 8.09 -12.24 11.25
N LEU A 27 8.39 -11.18 10.49
CA LEU A 27 9.76 -10.71 10.24
C LEU A 27 10.57 -10.41 11.52
N PRO A 28 10.02 -9.75 12.56
CA PRO A 28 10.76 -9.48 13.80
C PRO A 28 11.15 -10.75 14.54
N LEU A 29 10.32 -11.80 14.46
CA LEU A 29 10.58 -13.10 15.10
C LEU A 29 11.80 -13.79 14.49
N LEU A 30 11.95 -13.69 13.16
CA LEU A 30 13.11 -14.19 12.44
C LEU A 30 14.38 -13.41 12.79
N SER A 31 14.27 -12.10 13.01
CA SER A 31 15.39 -11.26 13.44
C SER A 31 15.85 -11.61 14.86
N PHE A 32 14.91 -11.86 15.78
CA PHE A 32 15.23 -12.25 17.15
C PHE A 32 15.97 -13.60 17.22
N SER A 33 15.58 -14.57 16.39
CA SER A 33 16.22 -15.89 16.33
C SER A 33 17.63 -15.88 15.71
N GLN A 34 18.00 -14.83 14.99
CA GLN A 34 19.33 -14.70 14.36
C GLN A 34 20.37 -14.04 15.27
N LYS A 35 20.03 -13.77 16.54
CA LYS A 35 20.97 -13.16 17.50
C LYS A 35 22.01 -14.19 17.95
N GLN A 36 23.24 -14.09 17.42
CA GLN A 36 24.34 -14.97 17.80
C GLN A 36 24.81 -14.67 19.24
N PRO A 37 24.93 -15.69 20.11
CA PRO A 37 25.45 -15.50 21.46
C PRO A 37 26.93 -15.10 21.43
N GLY A 38 27.32 -14.15 22.28
CA GLY A 38 28.72 -13.75 22.45
C GLY A 38 29.21 -12.63 21.52
N ILE A 39 28.39 -12.16 20.57
CA ILE A 39 28.70 -10.97 19.76
C ILE A 39 27.87 -9.80 20.31
N PRO A 40 28.50 -8.66 20.70
CA PRO A 40 27.74 -7.49 21.10
C PRO A 40 26.85 -7.03 19.95
N GLY A 41 25.56 -6.81 20.25
CA GLY A 41 24.61 -6.35 19.26
C GLY A 41 24.99 -4.96 18.73
N PRO A 42 24.46 -4.56 17.55
CA PRO A 42 24.63 -3.20 17.04
C PRO A 42 24.10 -2.16 18.04
N SER A 43 24.58 -0.92 17.86
CA SER A 43 24.56 0.24 18.75
C SER A 43 23.29 0.56 19.54
N GLU A 44 23.42 1.55 20.43
CA GLU A 44 22.43 2.07 21.38
C GLU A 44 20.96 1.94 20.96
N PRO A 45 20.07 1.64 21.94
CA PRO A 45 18.64 1.56 21.67
C PRO A 45 18.15 2.85 21.02
N LEU A 46 17.25 2.71 20.05
CA LEU A 46 16.63 3.82 19.32
C LEU A 46 16.24 4.92 20.30
N ASN A 47 16.89 6.07 20.18
CA ASN A 47 16.68 7.17 21.11
C ASN A 47 15.84 8.24 20.42
N LEU A 48 14.54 8.20 20.67
CA LEU A 48 13.60 9.20 20.13
C LEU A 48 13.83 10.62 20.68
N SER A 49 14.72 10.80 21.67
CA SER A 49 15.18 12.11 22.11
C SER A 49 16.23 12.71 21.19
N ASP A 50 16.95 11.90 20.39
CA ASP A 50 17.80 12.40 19.32
C ASP A 50 16.91 12.86 18.16
N LYS A 51 17.13 14.08 17.70
CA LYS A 51 16.40 14.67 16.58
C LYS A 51 16.60 13.84 15.31
N SER A 52 17.78 13.26 15.12
CA SER A 52 18.11 12.49 13.92
C SER A 52 17.25 11.23 13.84
N ASP A 53 17.20 10.47 14.94
CA ASP A 53 16.40 9.25 15.05
C ASP A 53 14.91 9.54 14.92
N LEU A 54 14.41 10.58 15.58
CA LEU A 54 13.00 10.98 15.47
C LEU A 54 12.63 11.32 14.03
N VAL A 55 13.48 12.06 13.31
CA VAL A 55 13.20 12.47 11.93
C VAL A 55 13.16 11.26 11.00
N ILE A 56 14.16 10.38 11.08
CA ILE A 56 14.31 9.24 10.17
C ILE A 56 13.21 8.21 10.41
N PHE A 57 12.95 7.87 11.68
CA PHE A 57 12.06 6.75 12.01
C PHE A 57 10.59 7.14 12.17
N ILE A 58 10.27 8.42 12.41
CA ILE A 58 8.88 8.87 12.61
C ILE A 58 8.46 9.90 11.56
N ILE A 59 9.20 11.02 11.44
CA ILE A 59 8.73 12.15 10.63
C ILE A 59 8.69 11.80 9.14
N ILE A 60 9.76 11.20 8.59
CA ILE A 60 9.80 10.81 7.17
C ILE A 60 8.65 9.84 6.83
N PRO A 61 8.44 8.73 7.57
CA PRO A 61 7.30 7.83 7.34
C PRO A 61 5.95 8.53 7.40
N VAL A 62 5.74 9.43 8.37
CA VAL A 62 4.48 10.18 8.51
C VAL A 62 4.25 11.12 7.33
N ILE A 63 5.28 11.83 6.86
CA ILE A 63 5.18 12.72 5.68
C ILE A 63 4.80 11.91 4.44
N ILE A 64 5.45 10.77 4.21
CA ILE A 64 5.13 9.88 3.08
C ILE A 64 3.66 9.44 3.14
N LEU A 65 3.17 9.10 4.34
CA LEU A 65 1.80 8.66 4.54
C LEU A 65 0.78 9.79 4.29
N ILE A 66 1.07 11.01 4.74
CA ILE A 66 0.26 12.21 4.46
C ILE A 66 0.21 12.47 2.95
N LEU A 67 1.37 12.49 2.28
CA LEU A 67 1.44 12.69 0.83
C LEU A 67 0.64 11.62 0.09
N PHE A 68 0.82 10.35 0.46
CA PHE A 68 0.07 9.24 -0.12
C PHE A 68 -1.45 9.44 -0.01
N LEU A 69 -1.95 9.87 1.15
CA LEU A 69 -3.38 10.13 1.36
C LEU A 69 -3.90 11.28 0.50
N ILE A 70 -3.11 12.34 0.31
CA ILE A 70 -3.46 13.45 -0.57
C ILE A 70 -3.56 12.98 -2.02
N PHE A 71 -2.58 12.21 -2.50
CA PHE A 71 -2.59 11.69 -3.88
C PHE A 71 -3.67 10.65 -4.10
N ARG A 72 -3.98 9.82 -3.11
CA ARG A 72 -5.03 8.81 -3.17
C ARG A 72 -6.38 9.39 -3.58
N LYS A 73 -6.75 10.56 -3.03
CA LYS A 73 -8.02 11.23 -3.38
C LYS A 73 -8.05 11.71 -4.83
N ARG A 74 -6.94 12.25 -5.34
CA ARG A 74 -6.87 12.76 -6.73
C ARG A 74 -6.94 11.63 -7.75
N ILE A 75 -6.22 10.54 -7.51
CA ILE A 75 -6.20 9.37 -8.40
C ILE A 75 -7.60 8.75 -8.52
N PHE A 76 -8.35 8.69 -7.42
CA PHE A 76 -9.69 8.12 -7.42
C PHE A 76 -10.65 8.94 -8.30
N ARG A 77 -10.64 10.27 -8.17
CA ARG A 77 -11.48 11.17 -8.98
C ARG A 77 -11.17 11.06 -10.48
N ILE A 78 -9.88 11.09 -10.85
CA ILE A 78 -9.46 10.97 -12.26
C ILE A 78 -9.91 9.63 -12.87
N LYS A 79 -9.88 8.56 -12.07
CA LYS A 79 -10.32 7.23 -12.49
C LYS A 79 -11.82 7.16 -12.74
N GLU A 80 -12.64 7.84 -11.94
CA GLU A 80 -14.08 7.94 -12.13
C GLU A 80 -14.43 8.73 -13.40
N GLU A 81 -13.85 9.92 -13.58
CA GLU A 81 -14.08 10.75 -14.77
C GLU A 81 -13.70 10.02 -16.06
N LYS A 82 -12.57 9.29 -16.07
CA LYS A 82 -12.15 8.49 -17.23
C LYS A 82 -13.14 7.36 -17.52
N ARG A 83 -13.73 6.75 -16.50
CA ARG A 83 -14.72 5.67 -16.65
C ARG A 83 -16.04 6.20 -17.22
N GLU A 84 -16.46 7.39 -16.81
CA GLU A 84 -17.66 8.04 -17.37
C GLU A 84 -17.48 8.43 -18.83
N ARG A 85 -16.32 9.00 -19.21
CA ARG A 85 -16.03 9.33 -20.62
C ARG A 85 -16.07 8.10 -21.52
N MET A 86 -15.42 6.99 -21.11
CA MET A 86 -15.46 5.74 -21.87
C MET A 86 -16.88 5.17 -22.01
N ARG A 87 -17.73 5.32 -20.98
CA ARG A 87 -19.15 4.90 -21.06
C ARG A 87 -19.92 5.71 -22.08
N LYS A 88 -19.77 7.04 -22.06
CA LYS A 88 -20.42 7.95 -23.03
C LYS A 88 -19.98 7.63 -24.47
N GLU A 89 -18.67 7.44 -24.69
CA GLU A 89 -18.15 7.07 -26.01
C GLU A 89 -18.70 5.71 -26.51
N MET A 90 -18.86 4.72 -25.63
CA MET A 90 -19.44 3.42 -25.99
C MET A 90 -20.93 3.53 -26.33
N GLU A 91 -21.69 4.35 -25.61
CA GLU A 91 -23.10 4.60 -25.90
C GLU A 91 -23.30 5.37 -27.21
N GLU A 92 -22.47 6.38 -27.48
CA GLU A 92 -22.48 7.10 -28.75
C GLU A 92 -22.15 6.19 -29.93
N LYS A 93 -21.14 5.31 -29.80
CA LYS A 93 -20.80 4.34 -30.85
C LYS A 93 -21.94 3.36 -31.14
N ARG A 94 -22.67 2.90 -30.11
CA ARG A 94 -23.84 2.03 -30.28
C ARG A 94 -24.96 2.73 -31.04
N LYS A 95 -25.33 3.95 -30.61
CA LYS A 95 -26.38 4.76 -31.28
C LYS A 95 -26.08 5.13 -32.74
N LYS A 96 -24.81 5.04 -33.15
CA LYS A 96 -24.36 5.34 -34.52
C LYS A 96 -24.33 4.10 -35.42
N THR A 97 -24.50 2.92 -34.84
CA THR A 97 -24.46 1.61 -35.51
C THR A 97 -25.87 1.02 -35.68
N ASP A 98 -26.83 1.47 -34.88
CA ASP A 98 -28.27 1.25 -35.05
C ASP A 98 -28.89 2.32 -35.98
#